data_AF-A0A7J7GXJ0-F1
#
_entry.id   AF-A0A7J7GXJ0-F1
#
_cell.length_a   1.000
_cell.length_b   1.000
_cell.length_c   1.000
_cell.angle_alpha   90.00
_cell.angle_beta   90.00
_cell.angle_gamma   90.00
#
_symmetry.space_group_name_H-M   'P 1'
#
loop_
_entity.id
_entity.type
_entity.pdbx_description
1 polymer ?
#
loop_
_entity_poly.entity_id
_entity_poly.type
_entity_poly.pdbx_seq_one_letter_code
_entity_poly.pdbx_strand_id
1 'polypeptide(L)'
;MQKVQWGSVSMVEAERRLLANALLDFSNQRFVLFSESCIPLFNFSTIYSYLINSSKNFVESFDLPGPTGCGRYRHQMSPTITIQQWKKGSQWFEMDRDIAMEVVSDTKYFPLFQKHCKSSCCADEHYLPTFVSIRFSERNSNRSLTWVDWSKGGIHPAKFVRTDVTIEVLEKMRSGRKCEYNGNITNVCFLFARKVTPTALGRLMRFAPKVMQFNP
;
A
#
# COMPACT_ATOMS: atom_id res chain seq x y z
N MET A 1 -19.96 1.77 15.55
CA MET A 1 -18.64 1.79 14.87
C MET A 1 -17.81 0.63 15.39
N GLN A 2 -17.27 -0.21 14.50
CA GLN A 2 -16.33 -1.27 14.90
C GLN A 2 -14.96 -0.64 15.18
N LYS A 3 -14.32 -1.00 16.30
CA LYS A 3 -13.03 -0.43 16.69
C LYS A 3 -11.93 -1.03 15.81
N VAL A 4 -11.26 -0.20 15.03
CA VAL A 4 -10.10 -0.59 14.22
C VAL A 4 -8.89 -0.75 15.13
N GLN A 5 -8.20 -1.88 15.02
CA GLN A 5 -6.98 -2.18 15.75
C GLN A 5 -5.85 -2.49 14.78
N TRP A 6 -4.68 -1.91 15.02
CA TRP A 6 -3.48 -2.16 14.21
C TRP A 6 -3.08 -3.65 14.26
N GLY A 7 -2.69 -4.21 13.11
CA GLY A 7 -2.27 -5.61 13.03
C GLY A 7 -3.42 -6.63 13.12
N SER A 8 -4.65 -6.17 13.34
CA SER A 8 -5.83 -7.01 13.52
C SER A 8 -6.64 -7.11 12.22
N VAL A 9 -7.41 -8.19 12.08
CA VAL A 9 -8.33 -8.37 10.95
C VAL A 9 -9.38 -7.25 10.87
N SER A 10 -9.68 -6.58 11.99
CA SER A 10 -10.55 -5.39 12.01
C SER A 10 -10.04 -4.25 11.11
N MET A 11 -8.72 -4.13 10.89
CA MET A 11 -8.14 -3.17 9.95
C MET A 11 -8.52 -3.53 8.50
N VAL A 12 -8.30 -4.79 8.12
CA VAL A 12 -8.67 -5.29 6.78
C VAL A 12 -10.17 -5.20 6.55
N GLU A 13 -10.99 -5.47 7.57
CA GLU A 13 -12.44 -5.32 7.47
C GLU A 13 -12.85 -3.85 7.20
N ALA A 14 -12.20 -2.90 7.86
CA ALA A 14 -12.42 -1.48 7.60
C ALA A 14 -12.00 -1.08 6.18
N GLU A 15 -10.85 -1.55 5.70
CA GLU A 15 -10.37 -1.32 4.33
C GLU A 15 -11.34 -1.90 3.28
N ARG A 16 -11.84 -3.13 3.49
CA ARG A 16 -12.85 -3.74 2.62
C ARG A 16 -14.14 -2.93 2.60
N ARG A 17 -14.57 -2.36 3.72
CA ARG A 17 -15.75 -1.49 3.79
C ARG A 17 -15.53 -0.16 3.06
N LEU A 18 -14.32 0.42 3.14
CA LEU A 18 -13.95 1.61 2.37
C LEU A 18 -13.98 1.32 0.86
N LEU A 19 -13.42 0.19 0.42
CA LEU A 19 -13.49 -0.25 -0.96
C LEU A 19 -14.93 -0.46 -1.42
N ALA A 20 -15.74 -1.18 -0.64
CA ALA A 20 -17.14 -1.45 -0.96
C ALA A 20 -17.93 -0.14 -1.15
N ASN A 21 -17.71 0.85 -0.29
CA ASN A 21 -18.36 2.15 -0.40
C ASN A 21 -17.87 2.93 -1.63
N ALA A 22 -16.56 2.93 -1.91
CA ALA A 22 -16.01 3.61 -3.07
C ALA A 22 -16.45 2.95 -4.41
N LEU A 23 -16.70 1.65 -4.41
CA LEU A 23 -17.20 0.90 -5.56
C LEU A 23 -18.64 1.23 -5.95
N LEU A 24 -19.42 1.84 -5.05
CA LEU A 24 -20.79 2.30 -5.34
C LEU A 24 -20.82 3.35 -6.45
N ASP A 25 -19.74 4.12 -6.60
CA ASP A 25 -19.55 4.98 -7.75
C ASP A 25 -18.91 4.18 -8.90
N PHE A 26 -19.65 4.02 -9.99
CA PHE A 26 -19.20 3.29 -11.19
C PHE A 26 -18.07 4.01 -11.93
N SER A 27 -17.90 5.31 -11.71
CA SER A 27 -16.81 6.09 -12.33
C SER A 27 -15.45 5.82 -11.69
N ASN A 28 -15.40 5.29 -10.46
CA ASN A 28 -14.15 4.94 -9.78
C ASN A 28 -13.49 3.71 -10.43
N GLN A 29 -12.32 3.92 -11.04
CA GLN A 29 -11.53 2.89 -11.73
C GLN A 29 -10.30 2.42 -10.98
N ARG A 30 -9.73 3.26 -10.11
CA ARG A 30 -8.47 3.02 -9.37
C ARG A 30 -8.67 3.40 -7.91
N PHE A 31 -8.18 2.58 -6.99
CA PHE A 31 -8.42 2.68 -5.55
C PHE A 31 -7.09 2.74 -4.82
N VAL A 32 -6.83 3.86 -4.13
CA VAL A 32 -5.58 4.10 -3.39
C VAL A 32 -5.91 4.26 -1.91
N LEU A 33 -5.19 3.54 -1.04
CA LEU A 33 -5.35 3.69 0.41
C LEU A 33 -4.48 4.81 0.98
N PHE A 34 -5.08 5.74 1.74
CA PHE A 34 -4.37 6.83 2.42
C PHE A 34 -4.60 6.88 3.92
N SER A 35 -3.67 7.57 4.59
CA SER A 35 -3.81 8.06 5.95
C SER A 35 -3.55 9.58 5.96
N GLU A 36 -3.91 10.23 7.06
CA GLU A 36 -3.64 11.65 7.37
C GLU A 36 -2.15 12.05 7.31
N SER A 37 -1.25 11.06 7.23
CA SER A 37 0.21 11.25 7.21
C SER A 37 0.85 10.97 5.85
N CYS A 38 0.02 10.74 4.82
CA CYS A 38 0.44 10.58 3.44
C CYS A 38 0.47 11.94 2.72
N ILE A 39 1.45 12.12 1.83
CA ILE A 39 1.52 13.28 0.93
C ILE A 39 1.69 12.83 -0.52
N PRO A 40 1.16 13.57 -1.50
CA PRO A 40 1.51 13.38 -2.90
C PRO A 40 2.95 13.80 -3.16
N LEU A 41 3.63 13.08 -4.05
CA LEU A 41 4.96 13.44 -4.54
C LEU A 41 4.92 14.16 -5.88
N PHE A 42 3.81 14.09 -6.61
CA PHE A 42 3.60 14.67 -7.94
C PHE A 42 2.25 15.38 -8.01
N ASN A 43 2.06 16.25 -9.00
CA ASN A 43 0.76 16.88 -9.27
C ASN A 43 -0.31 15.86 -9.67
N PHE A 44 -1.57 16.28 -9.56
CA PHE A 44 -2.72 15.43 -9.83
C PHE A 44 -2.71 14.86 -11.25
N SER A 45 -2.38 15.68 -12.27
CA SER A 45 -2.35 15.24 -13.67
C SER A 45 -1.38 14.07 -13.88
N THR A 46 -0.19 14.15 -13.30
CA THR A 46 0.82 13.09 -13.36
C THR A 46 0.35 11.84 -12.64
N ILE A 47 -0.20 11.98 -11.43
CA ILE A 47 -0.71 10.84 -10.64
C ILE A 47 -1.87 10.16 -11.37
N TYR A 48 -2.85 10.93 -11.83
CA TYR A 48 -4.02 10.44 -12.56
C TYR A 48 -3.59 9.68 -13.82
N SER A 49 -2.71 10.29 -14.62
CA SER A 49 -2.21 9.67 -15.86
C SER A 49 -1.40 8.39 -15.59
N TYR A 50 -0.63 8.35 -14.50
CA TYR A 50 0.10 7.14 -14.09
C TYR A 50 -0.85 6.02 -13.68
N LEU A 51 -1.89 6.33 -12.89
CA LEU A 51 -2.81 5.31 -12.41
C LEU A 51 -3.72 4.79 -13.52
N ILE A 52 -4.31 5.68 -14.32
CA ILE A 52 -5.31 5.28 -15.32
C ILE A 52 -4.70 4.53 -16.50
N ASN A 53 -3.44 4.84 -16.85
CA ASN A 53 -2.74 4.17 -17.94
C ASN A 53 -1.93 2.95 -17.48
N SER A 54 -1.98 2.57 -16.19
CA SER A 54 -1.22 1.42 -15.72
C SER A 54 -1.86 0.10 -16.13
N SER A 55 -1.07 -0.81 -16.72
CA SER A 55 -1.48 -2.18 -17.00
C SER A 55 -1.37 -3.12 -15.79
N LYS A 56 -0.90 -2.61 -14.65
CA LYS A 56 -0.66 -3.36 -13.41
C LYS A 56 -1.37 -2.72 -12.22
N ASN A 57 -1.45 -3.51 -11.16
CA ASN A 57 -1.87 -3.14 -9.82
C ASN A 57 -0.66 -3.06 -8.90
N PHE A 58 -0.74 -2.28 -7.82
CA PHE A 58 0.41 -2.01 -6.95
C PHE A 58 0.12 -2.43 -5.51
N VAL A 59 0.00 -3.75 -5.33
CA VAL A 59 0.02 -4.39 -4.02
C VAL A 59 1.42 -4.97 -3.79
N GLU A 60 2.10 -4.51 -2.74
CA GLU A 60 3.39 -5.08 -2.38
C GLU A 60 3.21 -6.54 -1.94
N SER A 61 3.98 -7.46 -2.52
CA SER A 61 3.84 -8.88 -2.22
C SER A 61 5.16 -9.61 -2.43
N PHE A 62 5.68 -10.19 -1.34
CA PHE A 62 6.94 -10.91 -1.35
C PHE A 62 6.97 -12.01 -0.28
N ASP A 63 7.83 -13.00 -0.49
CA ASP A 63 8.14 -14.01 0.51
C ASP A 63 9.12 -13.44 1.53
N LEU A 64 8.73 -13.43 2.80
CA LEU A 64 9.63 -13.04 3.89
C LEU A 64 9.83 -14.20 4.87
N PRO A 65 11.01 -14.82 4.92
CA PRO A 65 11.36 -15.76 5.97
C PRO A 65 11.38 -15.09 7.36
N GLY A 66 11.17 -15.88 8.42
CA GLY A 66 11.35 -15.43 9.81
C GLY A 66 10.08 -14.92 10.50
N PRO A 67 10.23 -14.38 11.73
CA PRO A 67 9.11 -14.18 12.67
C PRO A 67 8.05 -13.18 12.21
N THR A 68 8.40 -12.20 11.38
CA THR A 68 7.50 -11.14 10.89
C THR A 68 6.88 -11.44 9.54
N GLY A 69 7.27 -12.55 8.91
CA GLY A 69 6.77 -13.05 7.62
C GLY A 69 6.13 -14.43 7.79
N CYS A 70 6.79 -15.49 7.32
CA CYS A 70 6.29 -16.87 7.41
C CYS A 70 6.02 -17.35 8.85
N GLY A 71 6.71 -16.80 9.86
CA GLY A 71 6.45 -17.11 11.27
C GLY A 71 5.06 -16.68 11.76
N ARG A 72 4.35 -15.83 11.02
CA ARG A 72 2.97 -15.42 11.32
C ARG A 72 1.92 -16.33 10.69
N TYR A 73 2.33 -17.22 9.78
CA TYR A 73 1.42 -18.18 9.15
C TYR A 73 0.82 -19.13 10.19
N ARG A 74 -0.45 -19.51 9.99
CA ARG A 74 -1.18 -20.43 10.85
C ARG A 74 -1.53 -21.67 10.07
N HIS A 75 -1.05 -22.83 10.51
CA HIS A 75 -1.24 -24.11 9.81
C HIS A 75 -2.71 -24.46 9.55
N GLN A 76 -3.65 -23.95 10.37
CA GLN A 76 -5.09 -24.12 10.19
C GLN A 76 -5.65 -23.43 8.92
N MET A 77 -4.88 -22.57 8.25
CA MET A 77 -5.27 -21.99 6.96
C MET A 77 -5.07 -22.99 5.80
N SER A 78 -4.26 -24.03 6.01
CA SER A 78 -4.09 -25.14 5.07
C SER A 78 -5.34 -26.02 5.01
N PRO A 79 -5.71 -26.60 3.84
CA PRO A 79 -5.00 -26.54 2.55
C PRO A 79 -5.37 -25.32 1.69
N THR A 80 -6.28 -24.46 2.15
CA THR A 80 -6.84 -23.39 1.32
C THR A 80 -5.83 -22.28 1.02
N ILE A 81 -4.99 -21.94 1.99
CA ILE A 81 -3.80 -21.11 1.81
C ILE A 81 -2.64 -21.97 2.31
N THR A 82 -1.69 -22.30 1.44
CA THR A 82 -0.48 -23.00 1.86
C THR A 82 0.57 -22.02 2.38
N ILE A 83 1.57 -22.51 3.11
CA ILE A 83 2.67 -21.66 3.58
C ILE A 83 3.47 -21.03 2.42
N GLN A 84 3.54 -21.70 1.27
CA GLN A 84 4.19 -21.18 0.06
C GLN A 84 3.40 -20.04 -0.60
N GLN A 85 2.09 -20.00 -0.36
CA GLN A 85 1.20 -18.94 -0.84
C GLN A 85 1.15 -17.75 0.13
N TRP A 86 1.61 -17.91 1.37
CA TRP A 86 1.61 -16.86 2.38
C TRP A 86 2.62 -15.77 2.03
N LYS A 87 2.13 -14.57 1.73
CA LYS A 87 2.97 -13.41 1.37
C LYS A 87 2.91 -12.33 2.43
N LYS A 88 3.96 -11.50 2.46
CA LYS A 88 4.02 -10.24 3.21
C LYS A 88 3.98 -9.07 2.24
N GLY A 89 3.50 -7.93 2.71
CA GLY A 89 3.61 -6.64 2.03
C GLY A 89 3.20 -5.47 2.90
N SER A 90 3.27 -4.29 2.31
CA SER A 90 2.69 -3.05 2.82
C SER A 90 1.16 -3.11 2.88
N GLN A 91 0.59 -2.51 3.93
CA GLN A 91 -0.85 -2.21 4.02
C GLN A 91 -1.29 -1.19 2.95
N TRP A 92 -0.39 -0.30 2.51
CA TRP A 92 -0.69 0.73 1.50
C TRP A 92 -0.69 0.13 0.11
N PHE A 93 -1.90 -0.02 -0.45
CA PHE A 93 -2.13 -0.58 -1.76
C PHE A 93 -2.63 0.46 -2.76
N GLU A 94 -2.46 0.12 -4.04
CA GLU A 94 -3.29 0.63 -5.11
C GLU A 94 -3.78 -0.54 -5.98
N MET A 95 -5.05 -0.51 -6.39
CA MET A 95 -5.63 -1.52 -7.27
C MET A 95 -6.73 -0.94 -8.17
N ASP A 96 -6.96 -1.61 -9.29
CA ASP A 96 -8.05 -1.37 -10.22
C ASP A 96 -9.40 -1.85 -9.67
N ARG A 97 -10.47 -1.48 -10.37
CA ARG A 97 -11.84 -1.80 -10.00
C ARG A 97 -12.11 -3.31 -9.94
N ASP A 98 -11.55 -4.08 -10.86
CA ASP A 98 -11.79 -5.53 -10.91
C ASP A 98 -11.25 -6.21 -9.64
N ILE A 99 -10.00 -5.91 -9.29
CA ILE A 99 -9.39 -6.47 -8.09
C ILE A 99 -10.08 -5.94 -6.83
N ALA A 100 -10.49 -4.68 -6.80
CA ALA A 100 -11.25 -4.14 -5.67
C ALA A 100 -12.59 -4.88 -5.46
N MET A 101 -13.32 -5.22 -6.53
CA MET A 101 -14.54 -6.02 -6.44
C MET A 101 -14.26 -7.42 -5.90
N GLU A 102 -13.21 -8.09 -6.39
CA GLU A 102 -12.79 -9.42 -5.92
C GLU A 102 -12.36 -9.40 -4.45
N VAL A 103 -11.69 -8.34 -4.00
CA VAL A 103 -11.32 -8.15 -2.59
C VAL A 103 -12.56 -8.01 -1.71
N VAL A 104 -13.57 -7.26 -2.15
CA VAL A 104 -14.80 -7.05 -1.36
C VAL A 104 -15.69 -8.29 -1.34
N SER A 105 -15.73 -9.05 -2.44
CA SER A 105 -16.53 -10.26 -2.60
C SER A 105 -15.84 -11.53 -2.10
N ASP A 106 -14.58 -11.47 -1.66
CA ASP A 106 -13.84 -12.64 -1.20
C ASP A 106 -14.48 -13.27 0.04
N THR A 107 -15.06 -14.46 -0.17
CA THR A 107 -15.68 -15.34 0.83
C THR A 107 -14.83 -16.59 1.11
N LYS A 108 -13.64 -16.71 0.50
CA LYS A 108 -12.78 -17.89 0.62
C LYS A 108 -11.57 -17.63 1.51
N TYR A 109 -10.81 -16.58 1.22
CA TYR A 109 -9.53 -16.33 1.90
C TYR A 109 -9.72 -15.47 3.14
N PHE A 110 -10.45 -14.37 3.05
CA PHE A 110 -10.67 -13.46 4.17
C PHE A 110 -11.33 -14.10 5.39
N PRO A 111 -12.33 -15.01 5.27
CA PRO A 111 -12.86 -15.71 6.43
C PRO A 111 -11.82 -16.57 7.17
N LEU A 112 -10.80 -17.10 6.46
CA LEU A 112 -9.68 -17.80 7.10
C LEU A 112 -8.81 -16.83 7.92
N PHE A 113 -8.56 -15.63 7.40
CA PHE A 113 -7.90 -14.58 8.18
C PHE A 113 -8.74 -14.21 9.40
N GLN A 114 -10.04 -13.97 9.26
CA GLN A 114 -10.94 -13.70 10.40
C GLN A 114 -10.89 -14.80 11.47
N LYS A 115 -10.87 -16.06 11.06
CA LYS A 115 -10.90 -17.21 11.97
C LYS A 115 -9.55 -17.48 12.64
N HIS A 116 -8.45 -17.39 11.88
CA HIS A 116 -7.14 -17.91 12.29
C HIS A 116 -6.07 -16.83 12.51
N CYS A 117 -6.19 -15.66 11.88
CA CYS A 117 -5.25 -14.54 12.02
C CYS A 117 -5.56 -13.73 13.29
N LYS A 118 -5.35 -14.36 14.45
CA LYS A 118 -5.43 -13.73 15.79
C LYS A 118 -4.08 -13.15 16.18
N SER A 119 -4.06 -12.28 17.19
CA SER A 119 -2.91 -11.66 17.89
C SER A 119 -1.53 -11.91 17.25
N SER A 120 -0.85 -10.82 16.84
CA SER A 120 0.48 -10.79 16.18
C SER A 120 0.56 -11.27 14.72
N CYS A 121 -0.56 -11.65 14.11
CA CYS A 121 -0.61 -12.08 12.72
C CYS A 121 -0.46 -10.93 11.69
N CYS A 122 -0.83 -9.69 12.04
CA CYS A 122 -0.76 -8.52 11.14
C CYS A 122 -1.49 -8.75 9.81
N ALA A 123 -2.80 -9.00 9.91
CA ALA A 123 -3.65 -9.32 8.76
C ALA A 123 -3.55 -8.27 7.64
N ASP A 124 -3.43 -7.01 8.00
CA ASP A 124 -3.24 -5.85 7.14
C ASP A 124 -1.93 -5.87 6.32
N GLU A 125 -0.92 -6.63 6.75
CA GLU A 125 0.34 -6.83 6.02
C GLU A 125 0.43 -8.18 5.29
N HIS A 126 -0.62 -9.02 5.36
CA HIS A 126 -0.57 -10.40 4.85
C HIS A 126 -1.77 -10.80 3.99
N TYR A 127 -2.97 -10.30 4.28
CA TYR A 127 -4.19 -10.67 3.55
C TYR A 127 -4.12 -10.27 2.08
N LEU A 128 -4.02 -8.98 1.77
CA LEU A 128 -3.97 -8.50 0.39
C LEU A 128 -2.76 -9.05 -0.39
N PRO A 129 -1.53 -9.05 0.15
CA PRO A 129 -0.38 -9.65 -0.52
C PRO A 129 -0.60 -11.12 -0.90
N THR A 130 -1.17 -11.91 0.02
CA THR A 130 -1.47 -13.34 -0.19
C THR A 130 -2.58 -13.51 -1.23
N PHE A 131 -3.70 -12.80 -1.05
CA PHE A 131 -4.86 -12.88 -1.94
C PHE A 131 -4.48 -12.53 -3.39
N VAL A 132 -3.80 -11.40 -3.58
CA VAL A 132 -3.39 -10.93 -4.91
C VAL A 132 -2.32 -11.84 -5.51
N SER A 133 -1.38 -12.37 -4.72
CA SER A 133 -0.39 -13.33 -5.24
C SER A 133 -1.01 -14.64 -5.69
N ILE A 134 -2.08 -15.11 -5.05
CA ILE A 134 -2.75 -16.37 -5.43
C ILE A 134 -3.60 -16.16 -6.69
N ARG A 135 -4.29 -15.03 -6.81
CA ARG A 135 -5.36 -14.82 -7.80
C ARG A 135 -4.95 -13.96 -9.00
N PHE A 136 -4.00 -13.04 -8.81
CA PHE A 136 -3.73 -11.94 -9.74
C PHE A 136 -2.24 -11.64 -9.89
N SER A 137 -1.36 -12.64 -9.72
CA SER A 137 0.10 -12.46 -9.79
C SER A 137 0.56 -11.80 -11.09
N GLU A 138 -0.03 -12.18 -12.23
CA GLU A 138 0.28 -11.60 -13.54
C GLU A 138 -0.22 -10.16 -13.73
N ARG A 139 -1.22 -9.72 -12.96
CA ARG A 139 -1.77 -8.35 -13.01
C ARG A 139 -1.18 -7.44 -11.93
N ASN A 140 -0.30 -7.95 -11.06
CA ASN A 140 0.28 -7.20 -9.95
C ASN A 140 1.77 -6.89 -10.19
N SER A 141 2.24 -5.74 -9.71
CA SER A 141 3.63 -5.31 -9.80
C SER A 141 4.48 -5.73 -8.59
N ASN A 142 3.88 -6.36 -7.58
CA ASN A 142 4.52 -6.78 -6.33
C ASN A 142 5.23 -5.64 -5.55
N ARG A 143 4.80 -4.39 -5.76
CA ARG A 143 5.35 -3.20 -5.09
C ARG A 143 4.24 -2.20 -4.77
N SER A 144 4.46 -1.37 -3.75
CA SER A 144 3.56 -0.24 -3.43
C SER A 144 3.97 1.03 -4.18
N LEU A 145 3.00 1.93 -4.42
CA LEU A 145 3.23 3.30 -4.88
C LEU A 145 3.50 4.29 -3.74
N THR A 146 3.51 3.83 -2.50
CA THR A 146 3.77 4.67 -1.32
C THR A 146 5.20 4.48 -0.84
N TRP A 147 6.00 5.54 -0.91
CA TRP A 147 7.36 5.58 -0.37
C TRP A 147 7.32 5.61 1.16
N VAL A 148 8.16 4.77 1.78
CA VAL A 148 8.26 4.64 3.23
C VAL A 148 9.73 4.51 3.63
N ASP A 149 10.14 5.21 4.68
CA ASP A 149 11.48 5.08 5.26
C ASP A 149 11.51 4.06 6.40
N TRP A 150 12.18 2.94 6.18
CA TRP A 150 12.43 1.90 7.18
C TRP A 150 13.86 1.92 7.73
N SER A 151 14.68 2.92 7.38
CA SER A 151 16.11 2.97 7.76
C SER A 151 16.36 2.99 9.27
N LYS A 152 15.40 3.50 10.06
CA LYS A 152 15.48 3.53 11.53
C LYS A 152 15.14 2.19 12.19
N GLY A 153 14.66 1.20 11.44
CA GLY A 153 14.19 -0.08 11.97
C GLY A 153 12.94 0.01 12.84
N GLY A 154 12.55 -1.11 13.44
CA GLY A 154 11.38 -1.22 14.32
C GLY A 154 10.08 -1.61 13.61
N ILE A 155 8.96 -1.51 14.33
CA ILE A 155 7.62 -1.91 13.86
C ILE A 155 6.85 -0.79 13.17
N HIS A 156 7.41 0.42 13.13
CA HIS A 156 6.82 1.58 12.48
C HIS A 156 7.88 2.30 11.64
N PRO A 157 7.49 2.85 10.48
CA PRO A 157 8.42 3.59 9.66
C PRO A 157 8.82 4.93 10.30
N ALA A 158 9.94 5.48 9.84
CA ALA A 158 10.41 6.77 10.28
C ALA A 158 9.38 7.87 9.97
N LYS A 159 9.27 8.82 10.90
CA LYS A 159 8.46 10.03 10.75
C LYS A 159 9.32 11.15 10.18
N PHE A 160 8.74 11.95 9.28
CA PHE A 160 9.35 13.16 8.75
C PHE A 160 8.77 14.37 9.47
N VAL A 161 9.57 15.00 10.33
CA VAL A 161 9.23 16.26 10.99
C VAL A 161 9.71 17.45 10.16
N ARG A 162 9.46 18.68 10.64
CA ARG A 162 9.87 19.93 9.99
C ARG A 162 11.29 19.90 9.42
N THR A 163 12.28 19.47 10.20
CA THR A 163 13.68 19.53 9.78
C THR A 163 14.02 18.52 8.68
N ASP A 164 13.28 17.41 8.61
CA ASP A 164 13.55 16.29 7.70
C ASP A 164 13.04 16.56 6.27
N VAL A 165 12.09 17.50 6.10
CA VAL A 165 11.60 17.89 4.78
C VAL A 165 12.58 18.88 4.15
N THR A 166 13.40 18.38 3.23
CA THR A 166 14.32 19.14 2.37
C THR A 166 14.06 18.84 0.90
N ILE A 167 14.57 19.68 -0.01
CA ILE A 167 14.44 19.47 -1.46
C ILE A 167 15.07 18.12 -1.86
N GLU A 168 16.24 17.81 -1.31
CA GLU A 168 17.01 16.60 -1.61
C GLU A 168 16.24 15.34 -1.18
N VAL A 169 15.58 15.39 -0.01
CA VAL A 169 14.74 14.29 0.46
C VAL A 169 13.54 14.08 -0.46
N LEU A 170 12.87 15.15 -0.88
CA LEU A 170 11.71 15.08 -1.78
C LEU A 170 12.11 14.56 -3.17
N GLU A 171 13.24 15.01 -3.72
CA GLU A 171 13.78 14.49 -4.99
C GLU A 171 14.16 13.01 -4.89
N LYS A 172 14.78 12.61 -3.77
CA LYS A 172 15.09 11.20 -3.52
C LYS A 172 13.82 10.34 -3.46
N MET A 173 12.73 10.84 -2.87
CA MET A 173 11.44 10.14 -2.86
C MET A 173 10.84 10.00 -4.27
N ARG A 174 10.99 11.03 -5.12
CA ARG A 174 10.44 11.10 -6.48
C ARG A 174 11.19 10.25 -7.50
N SER A 175 12.52 10.29 -7.49
CA SER A 175 13.35 9.71 -8.55
C SER A 175 14.58 8.95 -8.07
N GLY A 176 14.69 8.66 -6.77
CA GLY A 176 15.85 7.99 -6.17
C GLY A 176 15.95 6.49 -6.40
N ARG A 177 15.00 5.88 -7.12
CA ARG A 177 14.99 4.45 -7.48
C ARG A 177 14.51 4.25 -8.91
N LYS A 178 14.94 3.14 -9.52
CA LYS A 178 14.39 2.64 -10.79
C LYS A 178 13.45 1.47 -10.52
N CYS A 179 12.38 1.38 -11.32
CA CYS A 179 11.40 0.30 -11.25
C CYS A 179 10.74 0.11 -12.62
N GLU A 180 10.03 -1.00 -12.78
CA GLU A 180 9.22 -1.26 -13.96
C GLU A 180 7.86 -0.55 -13.88
N TYR A 181 7.43 0.01 -15.01
CA TYR A 181 6.10 0.53 -15.26
C TYR A 181 5.70 0.23 -16.70
N ASN A 182 4.64 -0.55 -16.89
CA ASN A 182 4.15 -0.99 -18.21
C ASN A 182 5.24 -1.59 -19.11
N GLY A 183 6.13 -2.43 -18.53
CA GLY A 183 7.23 -3.07 -19.25
C GLY A 183 8.46 -2.18 -19.50
N ASN A 184 8.43 -0.91 -19.11
CA ASN A 184 9.55 0.02 -19.25
C ASN A 184 10.19 0.35 -17.91
N ILE A 185 11.49 0.64 -17.91
CA ILE A 185 12.19 1.12 -16.73
C ILE A 185 11.94 2.63 -16.57
N THR A 186 11.46 3.04 -15.41
CA THR A 186 11.23 4.44 -15.03
C THR A 186 11.89 4.77 -13.69
N ASN A 187 12.06 6.06 -13.40
CA ASN A 187 12.44 6.56 -12.08
C ASN A 187 11.22 6.97 -11.22
N VAL A 188 10.00 6.98 -11.79
CA VAL A 188 8.76 7.31 -11.06
C VAL A 188 8.21 6.05 -10.40
N CYS A 189 8.78 5.73 -9.24
CA CYS A 189 8.42 4.53 -8.49
C CYS A 189 7.41 4.77 -7.38
N PHE A 190 7.27 5.98 -6.89
CA PHE A 190 6.32 6.26 -5.82
C PHE A 190 5.55 7.51 -6.18
N LEU A 191 4.24 7.45 -6.06
CA LEU A 191 3.37 8.61 -6.25
C LEU A 191 3.11 9.35 -4.94
N PHE A 192 3.32 8.65 -3.82
CA PHE A 192 3.01 9.13 -2.48
C PHE A 192 4.15 8.83 -1.53
N ALA A 193 4.20 9.56 -0.41
CA ALA A 193 5.16 9.30 0.67
C ALA A 193 4.50 9.38 2.05
N ARG A 194 5.07 8.66 3.02
CA ARG A 194 4.71 8.68 4.44
C ARG A 194 5.93 8.32 5.33
N LYS A 195 5.97 8.65 6.62
CA LYS A 195 4.94 9.22 7.50
C LYS A 195 5.26 10.68 7.84
N VAL A 196 4.62 11.61 7.15
CA VAL A 196 4.89 13.04 7.35
C VAL A 196 4.04 13.58 8.48
N THR A 197 4.64 14.34 9.39
CA THR A 197 3.93 14.89 10.56
C THR A 197 3.37 16.29 10.27
N PRO A 198 2.36 16.76 11.04
CA PRO A 198 1.83 18.11 10.87
C PRO A 198 2.88 19.22 11.01
N THR A 199 3.95 19.00 11.78
CA THR A 199 5.03 20.00 11.96
C THR A 199 5.81 20.26 10.67
N ALA A 200 5.74 19.34 9.70
CA ALA A 200 6.40 19.47 8.41
C ALA A 200 5.63 20.34 7.39
N LEU A 201 4.35 20.66 7.63
CA LEU A 201 3.48 21.35 6.68
C LEU A 201 4.11 22.65 6.13
N GLY A 202 4.66 23.49 7.00
CA GLY A 202 5.25 24.77 6.57
C GLY A 202 6.42 24.60 5.59
N ARG A 203 7.25 23.55 5.74
CA ARG A 203 8.34 23.28 4.78
C ARG A 203 7.85 22.58 3.53
N LEU A 204 6.87 21.69 3.64
CA LEU A 204 6.22 21.11 2.47
C LEU A 204 5.63 22.20 1.57
N MET A 205 4.84 23.13 2.11
CA MET A 205 4.25 24.21 1.33
C MET A 205 5.31 25.12 0.68
N ARG A 206 6.48 25.29 1.32
CA ARG A 206 7.59 26.08 0.78
C ARG A 206 8.34 25.37 -0.36
N PHE A 207 8.46 24.04 -0.32
CA PHE A 207 9.31 23.27 -1.24
C PHE A 207 8.52 22.52 -2.31
N ALA A 208 7.25 22.19 -2.06
CA ALA A 208 6.41 21.48 -3.00
C ALA A 208 6.25 22.21 -4.34
N PRO A 209 6.06 23.54 -4.41
CA PRO A 209 6.04 24.24 -5.71
C PRO A 209 7.36 24.13 -6.50
N LYS A 210 8.49 23.96 -5.81
CA LYS A 210 9.82 23.88 -6.43
C LYS A 210 10.13 22.50 -7.00
N VAL A 211 9.58 21.45 -6.37
CA VAL A 211 9.98 20.06 -6.62
C VAL A 211 8.83 19.23 -7.19
N MET A 212 7.62 19.42 -6.66
CA MET A 212 6.45 18.60 -6.97
C MET A 212 5.63 19.12 -8.15
N GLN A 213 6.00 20.27 -8.72
CA GLN A 213 5.35 20.90 -9.88
C GLN A 213 3.83 21.06 -9.70
N PHE A 214 3.41 21.41 -8.49
CA PHE A 214 2.07 21.94 -8.26
C PHE A 214 2.08 23.38 -8.80
N ASN A 215 1.75 23.55 -10.08
CA ASN A 215 1.50 24.90 -10.60
C ASN A 215 0.21 25.41 -9.93
N PRO A 216 0.18 26.70 -9.50
CA PRO A 216 -1.06 27.36 -9.11
C PRO A 216 -2.08 27.40 -10.25
#